data_AF-A0A353LTL7-F1
#
_entry.id   AF-A0A353LTL7-F1
#
_cell.length_a   1.000
_cell.length_b   1.000
_cell.length_c   1.000
_cell.angle_alpha   90.00
_cell.angle_beta   90.00
_cell.angle_gamma   90.00
#
_symmetry.space_group_name_H-M   'P 1'
#
loop_
_entity.id
_entity.type
_entity.pdbx_description
1 polymer ?
#
loop_
_entity_poly.entity_id
_entity_poly.type
_entity_poly.pdbx_seq_one_letter_code
_entity_poly.pdbx_strand_id
1 'polypeptide(L)'
;MNRNFLSDNASGVAPEILAAVERANSGSSPSYGADAITERLQDLFGEVFGKQVWCFPVVSGTAANALALSAMTPPWGAIYCHA
;
A
#
# COMPACT_ATOMS: atom_id res chain seq x y z
N MET A 1 23.94 4.91 -18.97
CA MET A 1 22.75 5.01 -18.09
C MET A 1 21.89 6.15 -18.59
N ASN A 2 20.76 5.85 -19.22
CA ASN A 2 19.77 6.87 -19.57
C ASN A 2 18.98 7.18 -18.30
N ARG A 3 19.18 8.36 -17.70
CA ARG A 3 18.45 8.76 -16.48
C ARG A 3 17.08 9.28 -16.93
N ASN A 4 16.01 8.59 -16.54
CA ASN A 4 14.64 9.03 -16.80
C ASN A 4 14.22 10.03 -15.72
N PHE A 5 13.92 11.27 -16.11
CA PHE A 5 13.45 12.35 -15.23
C PHE A 5 11.98 12.73 -15.46
N LEU A 6 11.22 11.94 -16.23
CA LEU A 6 9.80 12.20 -16.48
C LEU A 6 8.93 11.87 -15.26
N SER A 7 9.23 10.75 -14.60
CA SER A 7 8.48 10.24 -13.45
C SER A 7 9.30 9.21 -12.69
N ASP A 8 9.12 9.16 -11.38
CA ASP A 8 9.75 8.17 -10.49
C ASP A 8 9.13 6.77 -10.64
N ASN A 9 7.88 6.67 -11.09
CA ASN A 9 7.20 5.40 -11.37
C ASN A 9 7.81 4.58 -12.54
N ALA A 10 8.79 5.15 -13.26
CA ALA A 10 9.60 4.44 -14.24
C ALA A 10 10.80 3.72 -13.60
N SER A 11 11.05 3.94 -12.31
CA SER A 11 12.09 3.26 -11.55
C SER A 11 11.72 1.80 -11.33
N GLY A 12 12.72 0.93 -11.39
CA GLY A 12 12.56 -0.47 -11.01
C GLY A 12 12.33 -0.64 -9.50
N VAL A 13 11.99 -1.85 -9.12
CA VAL A 13 11.84 -2.24 -7.71
C VAL A 13 13.19 -2.29 -7.00
N ALA A 14 13.23 -1.86 -5.74
CA ALA A 14 14.44 -1.94 -4.91
C ALA A 14 14.82 -3.43 -4.64
N PRO A 15 16.11 -3.79 -4.63
CA PRO A 15 16.54 -5.18 -4.44
C PRO A 15 15.99 -5.85 -3.17
N GLU A 16 15.85 -5.10 -2.08
CA GLU A 16 15.34 -5.56 -0.79
C GLU A 16 13.87 -6.01 -0.88
N ILE A 17 13.08 -5.36 -1.74
CA ILE A 17 11.69 -5.71 -1.99
C ILE A 17 11.61 -7.03 -2.76
N LEU A 18 12.42 -7.22 -3.82
CA LEU A 18 12.47 -8.49 -4.54
C LEU A 18 12.90 -9.64 -3.62
N ALA A 19 13.91 -9.43 -2.78
CA ALA A 19 14.35 -10.42 -1.80
C ALA A 19 13.24 -10.72 -0.76
N ALA A 20 12.40 -9.75 -0.40
CA ALA A 20 11.26 -9.97 0.48
C ALA A 20 10.17 -10.81 -0.18
N VAL A 21 9.87 -10.55 -1.47
CA VAL A 21 8.93 -11.34 -2.26
C VAL A 21 9.41 -12.78 -2.41
N GLU A 22 10.70 -12.98 -2.70
CA GLU A 22 11.30 -14.33 -2.79
C GLU A 22 11.18 -15.10 -1.47
N ARG A 23 11.46 -14.46 -0.33
CA ARG A 23 11.26 -15.08 1.00
C ARG A 23 9.79 -15.43 1.26
N ALA A 24 8.86 -14.55 0.88
CA ALA A 24 7.42 -14.78 1.04
C ALA A 24 6.89 -15.89 0.13
N ASN A 25 7.58 -16.21 -0.96
CA ASN A 25 7.21 -17.27 -1.92
C ASN A 25 7.56 -18.69 -1.42
N SER A 26 7.70 -18.90 -0.12
CA SER A 26 8.01 -20.20 0.47
C SER A 26 6.84 -20.71 1.31
N GLY A 27 6.53 -22.01 1.20
CA GLY A 27 5.44 -22.63 1.95
C GLY A 27 4.04 -22.21 1.47
N SER A 28 3.07 -22.27 2.38
CA SER A 28 1.68 -21.86 2.16
C SER A 28 1.27 -20.84 3.21
N SER A 29 0.46 -19.86 2.81
CA SER A 29 -0.08 -18.83 3.68
C SER A 29 -1.60 -18.71 3.48
N PRO A 30 -2.36 -18.37 4.53
CA PRO A 30 -3.76 -18.00 4.40
C PRO A 30 -3.94 -16.84 3.41
N SER A 31 -5.09 -16.82 2.72
CA SER A 31 -5.41 -15.79 1.73
C SER A 31 -6.08 -14.56 2.36
N TYR A 32 -6.30 -13.53 1.54
CA TYR A 32 -7.08 -12.33 1.88
C TYR A 32 -6.57 -11.56 3.12
N GLY A 33 -5.26 -11.52 3.32
CA GLY A 33 -4.61 -10.75 4.39
C GLY A 33 -4.63 -11.43 5.77
N ALA A 34 -5.01 -12.70 5.84
CA ALA A 34 -4.95 -13.49 7.08
C ALA A 34 -3.57 -14.12 7.34
N ASP A 35 -2.53 -13.68 6.63
CA ASP A 35 -1.16 -14.16 6.76
C ASP A 35 -0.32 -13.29 7.73
N ALA A 36 0.76 -13.88 8.24
CA ALA A 36 1.64 -13.23 9.21
C ALA A 36 2.39 -12.01 8.66
N ILE A 37 2.60 -11.91 7.34
CA ILE A 37 3.25 -10.75 6.73
C ILE A 37 2.28 -9.56 6.78
N THR A 38 1.01 -9.80 6.47
CA THR A 38 -0.05 -8.80 6.57
C THR A 38 -0.33 -8.39 8.02
N GLU A 39 -0.27 -9.31 8.98
CA GLU A 39 -0.38 -8.97 10.41
C GLU A 39 0.74 -8.02 10.84
N ARG A 40 2.00 -8.38 10.52
CA ARG A 40 3.17 -7.54 10.83
C ARG A 40 3.08 -6.15 10.20
N LEU A 41 2.43 -6.01 9.05
CA LEU A 41 2.22 -4.70 8.42
C LEU A 41 1.41 -3.76 9.31
N GLN A 42 0.43 -4.27 10.05
CA GLN A 42 -0.37 -3.45 10.98
C GLN A 42 0.52 -2.88 12.09
N ASP A 43 1.35 -3.74 12.70
CA ASP A 43 2.25 -3.35 13.79
C ASP A 43 3.24 -2.29 13.33
N LEU A 44 3.89 -2.50 12.18
CA LEU A 44 4.86 -1.55 11.62
C LEU A 44 4.22 -0.20 11.33
N PHE A 45 3.00 -0.18 10.80
CA PHE A 45 2.27 1.07 10.60
C PHE A 45 1.94 1.72 11.95
N GLY A 46 1.56 0.93 12.96
CA GLY A 46 1.35 1.43 14.32
C GLY A 46 2.57 2.14 14.90
N GLU A 47 3.76 1.56 14.71
CA GLU A 47 5.05 2.15 15.10
C GLU A 47 5.34 3.44 14.33
N VAL A 48 5.23 3.42 13.00
CA VAL A 48 5.50 4.58 12.13
C VAL A 48 4.62 5.77 12.49
N PHE A 49 3.34 5.54 12.77
CA PHE A 49 2.38 6.61 13.12
C PHE A 49 2.34 6.94 14.62
N GLY A 50 3.06 6.19 15.46
CA GLY A 50 3.08 6.38 16.92
C GLY A 50 1.72 6.13 17.59
N LYS A 51 0.82 5.40 16.94
CA LYS A 51 -0.52 5.06 17.44
C LYS A 51 -1.07 3.86 16.68
N GLN A 52 -2.03 3.16 17.28
CA GLN A 52 -2.75 2.08 16.61
C GLN A 52 -3.48 2.59 15.36
N VAL A 53 -3.25 1.93 14.22
CA VAL A 53 -3.86 2.22 12.91
C VAL A 53 -4.20 0.92 12.19
N TRP A 54 -5.09 1.01 11.21
CA TRP A 54 -5.42 -0.08 10.30
C TRP A 54 -4.83 0.21 8.93
N CYS A 55 -4.06 -0.73 8.39
CA CYS A 55 -3.43 -0.67 7.09
C CYS A 55 -4.12 -1.64 6.12
N PHE A 56 -4.57 -1.14 4.98
CA PHE A 56 -5.24 -1.95 3.96
C PHE A 56 -4.44 -1.89 2.65
N PRO A 57 -3.63 -2.92 2.33
CA PRO A 57 -2.87 -2.96 1.09
C PRO A 57 -3.78 -2.97 -0.14
N VAL A 58 -3.48 -2.11 -1.11
CA VAL A 58 -4.16 -2.04 -2.40
C VAL A 58 -3.14 -1.85 -3.53
N VAL A 59 -3.56 -2.16 -4.75
CA VAL A 59 -2.66 -2.28 -5.91
C VAL A 59 -2.10 -0.96 -6.43
N SER A 60 -2.72 0.18 -6.13
CA SER A 60 -2.28 1.48 -6.64
C SER A 60 -2.76 2.65 -5.77
N GLY A 61 -2.10 3.80 -5.93
CA GLY A 61 -2.52 5.05 -5.30
C GLY A 61 -3.93 5.49 -5.73
N THR A 62 -4.32 5.24 -6.99
CA THR A 62 -5.67 5.53 -7.47
C THR A 62 -6.72 4.71 -6.72
N ALA A 63 -6.49 3.41 -6.52
CA ALA A 63 -7.40 2.56 -5.76
C ALA A 63 -7.48 2.99 -4.29
N ALA A 64 -6.33 3.29 -3.67
CA ALA A 64 -6.27 3.79 -2.29
C ALA A 64 -7.10 5.06 -2.11
N ASN A 65 -6.89 6.06 -2.97
CA ASN A 65 -7.61 7.32 -2.90
C ASN A 65 -9.11 7.14 -3.13
N ALA A 66 -9.51 6.40 -4.18
CA ALA A 66 -10.92 6.20 -4.49
C ALA A 66 -11.68 5.48 -3.35
N LEU A 67 -11.06 4.45 -2.74
CA LEU A 67 -11.66 3.72 -1.62
C LEU A 67 -11.75 4.56 -0.35
N ALA A 68 -10.70 5.30 -0.01
CA ALA A 68 -10.72 6.17 1.17
C ALA A 68 -11.79 7.25 1.02
N LEU A 69 -11.86 7.90 -0.15
CA LEU A 69 -12.83 8.94 -0.42
C LEU A 69 -14.28 8.43 -0.41
N SER A 70 -14.54 7.25 -1.01
CA SER A 70 -15.89 6.67 -1.00
C SER A 70 -16.38 6.30 0.40
N ALA A 71 -15.47 5.97 1.32
CA ALA A 71 -15.78 5.72 2.72
C ALA A 71 -16.03 7.02 3.54
N MET A 72 -15.57 8.17 3.05
CA MET A 72 -15.64 9.46 3.76
C MET A 72 -16.84 10.33 3.38
N THR A 73 -17.47 10.08 2.23
CA THR A 73 -18.60 10.89 1.74
C THR A 73 -19.79 10.02 1.31
N PRO A 74 -21.04 10.43 1.58
CA PRO A 74 -22.18 9.79 0.95
C PRO A 74 -22.18 10.03 -0.58
N PRO A 75 -22.96 9.26 -1.36
CA PRO A 75 -23.03 9.40 -2.81
C PRO A 75 -23.44 10.80 -3.32
N TRP A 76 -24.14 11.59 -2.50
CA TRP A 76 -24.56 12.97 -2.80
C TRP A 76 -23.66 14.04 -2.17
N GLY A 77 -22.58 13.64 -1.50
CA GLY A 77 -21.61 14.58 -0.92
C GLY A 77 -20.57 15.03 -1.94
N ALA A 78 -19.67 15.93 -1.49
CA ALA A 78 -18.63 16.51 -2.33
C ALA A 78 -17.25 16.32 -1.69
N ILE A 79 -16.24 16.12 -2.53
CA ILE A 79 -14.83 16.05 -2.15
C ILE A 79 -14.14 17.25 -2.78
N TYR A 80 -13.59 18.13 -1.95
CA TYR A 80 -12.87 19.32 -2.42
C TYR A 80 -11.41 18.98 -2.70
N CYS A 81 -10.89 19.40 -3.85
CA CYS A 81 -9.50 19.24 -4.26
C CYS A 81 -8.99 20.49 -5.01
N HIS A 82 -7.69 20.54 -5.27
CA HIS A 82 -7.07 21.61 -6.06
C HIS A 82 -7.54 21.57 -7.53
N ALA A 83 -7.52 22.73 -8.20
CA ALA A 83 -7.86 22.89 -9.62
C ALA A 83 -6.78 22.39 -10.58
#